data_AF-A0A1Q6ULU8-F1
#
_entry.id   AF-A0A1Q6ULU8-F1
#
_cell.length_a   1.000
_cell.length_b   1.000
_cell.length_c   1.000
_cell.angle_alpha   90.00
_cell.angle_beta   90.00
_cell.angle_gamma   90.00
#
_symmetry.space_group_name_H-M   'P 1'
#
loop_
_entity.id
_entity.type
_entity.pdbx_description
1 polymer ?
#
loop_
_entity_poly.entity_id
_entity_poly.type
_entity_poly.pdbx_seq_one_letter_code
_entity_poly.pdbx_strand_id
1 'polypeptide(L)'
;MKTKFFSLLSFCVFAASSAFAVDTFFFMGGSDGAANIANDRSQWVNLSTYNSSGDTFLFQLFPEGTDDRVSTDKGNYRAGAISSDQSGMITSETNIIFNRYCLGERRPDGSVAFNDANVKNPSPIIFNSDFTAGNMFARINWTVDFQFAEADSVTLRVSEINLNYISNAHFTKTTAGEAHIRVEGRFIWQGGDNLYLGSSSGFIDSFYADSIEVWGPKTTAFTFNFYVNKIDAASTNFTSEDGNCAAVNFYINKLDASQALFYLGTTTKLDDSVINIDFSYLDTDGIGAGEYRILSVDSRSEGFAESGSLADFNINDDLLDAMGIEHNFEWDGQNLILNVTVPEPAEVAAVFGLLALFAAWRRRR
;
A
#
# COMPACT_ATOMS: atom_id res chain seq x y z
N MET A 1 43.50 1.00 -11.01
CA MET A 1 43.11 0.43 -9.70
C MET A 1 42.78 1.58 -8.77
N LYS A 2 41.50 1.87 -8.56
CA LYS A 2 41.02 2.88 -7.60
C LYS A 2 40.19 2.15 -6.57
N THR A 3 40.58 2.29 -5.33
CA THR A 3 40.11 1.55 -4.15
C THR A 3 38.66 1.91 -3.86
N LYS A 4 37.77 0.92 -3.87
CA LYS A 4 36.36 1.07 -3.46
C LYS A 4 36.31 1.13 -1.93
N PHE A 5 35.88 2.25 -1.38
CA PHE A 5 35.49 2.35 0.03
C PHE A 5 34.10 1.70 0.18
N PHE A 6 34.08 0.47 0.70
CA PHE A 6 32.87 -0.14 1.24
C PHE A 6 32.52 0.58 2.55
N SER A 7 31.57 1.51 2.47
CA SER A 7 30.91 2.07 3.65
C SER A 7 29.72 1.19 4.01
N LEU A 8 29.96 0.17 4.83
CA LEU A 8 28.93 -0.52 5.61
C LEU A 8 28.34 0.49 6.60
N LEU A 9 27.29 1.22 6.20
CA LEU A 9 26.42 1.90 7.15
C LEU A 9 25.55 0.84 7.83
N SER A 10 26.05 0.39 8.98
CA SER A 10 25.30 -0.37 9.97
C SER A 10 24.07 0.44 10.38
N PHE A 11 22.88 0.04 9.91
CA PHE A 11 21.61 0.52 10.45
C PHE A 11 21.56 0.15 11.93
N CYS A 12 21.75 1.14 12.81
CA CYS A 12 21.46 0.99 14.22
C CYS A 12 19.94 0.89 14.39
N VAL A 13 19.45 -0.33 14.55
CA VAL A 13 18.11 -0.61 15.09
C VAL A 13 18.08 -0.09 16.53
N PHE A 14 17.66 1.16 16.71
CA PHE A 14 17.26 1.65 18.02
C PHE A 14 15.86 1.14 18.33
N ALA A 15 15.81 -0.07 18.89
CA ALA A 15 14.68 -0.49 19.72
C ALA A 15 14.71 0.33 21.02
N ALA A 16 14.17 1.55 20.98
CA ALA A 16 13.91 2.32 22.18
C ALA A 16 12.63 1.78 22.84
N SER A 17 12.78 0.70 23.60
CA SER A 17 11.78 0.27 24.57
C SER A 17 12.08 0.94 25.90
N SER A 18 11.28 1.94 26.28
CA SER A 18 10.80 2.18 27.66
C SER A 18 10.21 3.58 27.81
N ALA A 19 8.93 3.65 28.18
CA ALA A 19 8.38 4.49 29.26
C ALA A 19 6.87 4.72 29.03
N PHE A 20 6.03 4.12 29.89
CA PHE A 20 4.56 4.19 29.89
C PHE A 20 3.93 3.74 28.56
N ALA A 21 3.53 2.47 28.54
CA ALA A 21 3.07 1.76 27.36
C ALA A 21 1.97 2.55 26.66
N VAL A 22 2.25 2.98 25.43
CA VAL A 22 1.21 3.27 24.45
C VAL A 22 0.13 2.19 24.56
N ASP A 23 -1.12 2.58 24.83
CA ASP A 23 -2.24 1.65 24.87
C ASP A 23 -2.24 0.82 23.59
N THR A 24 -2.48 -0.48 23.71
CA THR A 24 -2.49 -1.40 22.57
C THR A 24 -3.88 -2.01 22.44
N PHE A 25 -4.54 -1.70 21.33
CA PHE A 25 -5.87 -2.21 21.05
C PHE A 25 -5.80 -3.34 20.04
N PHE A 26 -6.51 -4.41 20.34
CA PHE A 26 -6.68 -5.54 19.44
C PHE A 26 -8.09 -5.49 18.83
N PHE A 27 -8.18 -5.58 17.51
CA PHE A 27 -9.45 -5.62 16.81
C PHE A 27 -10.02 -7.04 16.81
N MET A 28 -11.14 -7.23 17.50
CA MET A 28 -11.88 -8.49 17.49
C MET A 28 -12.87 -8.56 16.32
N GLY A 29 -13.35 -7.42 15.84
CA GLY A 29 -14.46 -7.40 14.88
C GLY A 29 -15.80 -7.75 15.52
N GLY A 30 -16.85 -7.81 14.69
CA GLY A 30 -18.20 -8.13 15.14
C GLY A 30 -18.38 -9.63 15.41
N SER A 31 -19.25 -9.98 16.37
CA SER A 31 -19.72 -11.37 16.53
C SER A 31 -20.75 -11.72 15.45
N ASP A 32 -20.80 -12.99 15.05
CA ASP A 32 -21.92 -13.62 14.33
C ASP A 32 -22.43 -12.85 13.09
N GLY A 33 -21.56 -12.60 12.13
CA GLY A 33 -21.93 -12.05 10.81
C GLY A 33 -22.16 -10.53 10.78
N ALA A 34 -21.92 -9.83 11.89
CA ALA A 34 -21.86 -8.38 11.92
C ALA A 34 -20.67 -7.84 11.10
N ALA A 35 -20.84 -6.65 10.52
CA ALA A 35 -19.77 -5.97 9.81
C ALA A 35 -18.63 -5.62 10.77
N ASN A 36 -17.39 -5.82 10.31
CA ASN A 36 -16.19 -5.47 11.05
C ASN A 36 -15.87 -3.99 10.81
N ILE A 37 -16.43 -3.11 11.64
CA ILE A 37 -16.30 -1.65 11.50
C ILE A 37 -15.17 -1.17 12.40
N ALA A 38 -14.06 -0.72 11.82
CA ALA A 38 -12.89 -0.23 12.55
C ALA A 38 -13.22 0.99 13.42
N ASN A 39 -14.14 1.84 13.00
CA ASN A 39 -14.60 3.01 13.77
C ASN A 39 -15.54 2.64 14.94
N ASP A 40 -16.02 1.39 15.04
CA ASP A 40 -16.84 0.92 16.16
C ASP A 40 -15.96 0.47 17.33
N ARG A 41 -15.87 1.31 18.37
CA ARG A 41 -15.09 1.04 19.58
C ARG A 41 -15.45 -0.30 20.23
N SER A 42 -16.69 -0.79 20.12
CA SER A 42 -17.10 -2.06 20.74
C SER A 42 -16.40 -3.29 20.15
N GLN A 43 -15.82 -3.15 18.95
CA GLN A 43 -15.08 -4.21 18.25
C GLN A 43 -13.60 -4.26 18.62
N TRP A 44 -13.18 -3.40 19.55
CA TRP A 44 -11.81 -3.32 20.03
C TRP A 44 -11.72 -3.73 21.50
N VAL A 45 -10.60 -4.33 21.87
CA VAL A 45 -10.23 -4.56 23.27
C VAL A 45 -8.86 -3.96 23.57
N ASN A 46 -8.73 -3.27 24.70
CA ASN A 46 -7.44 -2.85 25.21
C ASN A 46 -6.72 -4.06 25.84
N LEU A 47 -5.43 -4.18 25.58
CA LEU A 47 -4.58 -5.25 26.12
C LEU A 47 -3.83 -4.73 27.36
N SER A 48 -3.93 -5.43 28.49
CA SER A 48 -3.15 -5.09 29.69
C SER A 48 -1.71 -5.62 29.62
N THR A 49 -1.51 -6.72 28.92
CA THR A 49 -0.19 -7.26 28.58
C THR A 49 -0.16 -7.78 27.14
N TYR A 50 0.99 -7.68 26.50
CA TYR A 50 1.20 -8.14 25.13
C TYR A 50 2.61 -8.70 24.96
N ASN A 51 2.71 -9.87 24.34
CA ASN A 51 3.97 -10.43 23.87
C ASN A 51 4.05 -10.40 22.34
N SER A 52 4.96 -9.56 21.84
CA SER A 52 5.28 -9.43 20.42
C SER A 52 6.14 -10.58 19.87
N SER A 53 6.75 -11.37 20.75
CA SER A 53 7.63 -12.49 20.41
C SER A 53 6.85 -13.82 20.33
N GLY A 54 7.06 -14.58 19.25
CA GLY A 54 6.37 -15.85 18.98
C GLY A 54 6.11 -16.02 17.49
N ASP A 55 6.16 -17.26 16.99
CA ASP A 55 6.05 -17.54 15.56
C ASP A 55 4.99 -18.58 15.21
N THR A 56 3.75 -18.12 15.16
CA THR A 56 2.60 -18.83 14.58
C THR A 56 1.57 -17.80 14.11
N PHE A 57 0.78 -18.21 13.12
CA PHE A 57 -0.18 -17.38 12.38
C PHE A 57 -1.48 -17.06 13.14
N LEU A 58 -1.44 -17.12 14.47
CA LEU A 58 -2.60 -17.01 15.34
C LEU A 58 -2.24 -16.20 16.58
N PHE A 59 -2.98 -15.12 16.82
CA PHE A 59 -2.89 -14.38 18.05
C PHE A 59 -3.76 -15.02 19.14
N GLN A 60 -3.20 -15.26 20.32
CA GLN A 60 -3.94 -15.80 21.45
C GLN A 60 -4.35 -14.70 22.41
N LEU A 61 -5.66 -14.57 22.64
CA LEU A 61 -6.23 -13.61 23.58
C LEU A 61 -6.80 -14.34 24.78
N PHE A 62 -6.60 -13.82 25.98
CA PHE A 62 -7.14 -14.42 27.20
C PHE A 62 -7.54 -13.38 28.24
N PRO A 63 -8.35 -13.75 29.25
CA PRO A 63 -8.75 -12.81 30.30
C PRO A 63 -7.55 -12.28 31.09
N GLU A 64 -7.62 -11.03 31.54
CA GLU A 64 -6.67 -10.48 32.51
C GLU A 64 -6.60 -11.32 33.80
N GLY A 65 -5.40 -11.39 34.40
CA GLY A 65 -5.13 -12.20 35.57
C GLY A 65 -4.70 -13.63 35.24
N THR A 66 -4.56 -13.98 33.96
CA THR A 66 -3.89 -15.20 33.49
C THR A 66 -2.60 -14.90 32.74
N ASP A 67 -1.95 -13.78 33.06
CA ASP A 67 -0.77 -13.23 32.39
C ASP A 67 0.44 -14.16 32.36
N ASP A 68 0.55 -15.09 33.32
CA ASP A 68 1.56 -16.14 33.29
C ASP A 68 1.50 -16.99 32.00
N ARG A 69 0.36 -17.02 31.31
CA ARG A 69 0.22 -17.63 29.97
C ARG A 69 1.04 -16.91 28.91
N VAL A 70 1.10 -15.58 28.94
CA VAL A 70 1.98 -14.78 28.06
C VAL A 70 3.41 -15.31 28.14
N SER A 71 3.86 -15.65 29.36
CA SER A 71 5.21 -16.13 29.61
C SER A 71 5.46 -17.58 29.21
N THR A 72 4.42 -18.42 29.27
CA THR A 72 4.50 -19.85 28.96
C THR A 72 4.43 -20.11 27.46
N ASP A 73 3.68 -19.30 26.72
CA ASP A 73 3.55 -19.40 25.26
C ASP A 73 4.69 -18.67 24.51
N LYS A 74 5.69 -18.15 25.24
CA LYS A 74 6.89 -17.51 24.68
C LYS A 74 7.56 -18.41 23.64
N GLY A 75 7.69 -17.88 22.42
CA GLY A 75 8.33 -18.54 21.30
C GLY A 75 7.35 -19.31 20.39
N ASN A 76 6.17 -19.68 20.88
CA ASN A 76 5.19 -20.41 20.08
C ASN A 76 4.13 -19.48 19.46
N TYR A 77 3.51 -18.58 20.22
CA TYR A 77 2.43 -17.70 19.72
C TYR A 77 2.63 -16.25 20.16
N ARG A 78 2.21 -15.29 19.30
CA ARG A 78 1.95 -13.92 19.77
C ARG A 78 0.67 -13.93 20.61
N ALA A 79 0.67 -13.22 21.73
CA ALA A 79 -0.44 -13.31 22.67
C ALA A 79 -0.61 -12.03 23.50
N GLY A 80 -1.81 -11.86 24.08
CA GLY A 80 -2.10 -10.74 24.97
C GLY A 80 -3.28 -11.00 25.91
N ALA A 81 -3.26 -10.32 27.06
CA ALA A 81 -4.34 -10.36 28.03
C ALA A 81 -5.32 -9.20 27.79
N ILE A 82 -6.62 -9.51 27.74
CA ILE A 82 -7.69 -8.52 27.61
C ILE A 82 -7.86 -7.82 28.96
N SER A 83 -7.57 -6.52 29.00
CA SER A 83 -7.71 -5.68 30.19
C SER A 83 -9.12 -5.75 30.77
N SER A 84 -9.25 -5.79 32.10
CA SER A 84 -10.55 -5.59 32.77
C SER A 84 -11.03 -4.14 32.65
N ASP A 85 -10.10 -3.20 32.47
CA ASP A 85 -10.41 -1.81 32.13
C ASP A 85 -10.40 -1.59 30.61
N GLN A 86 -11.60 -1.42 30.07
CA GLN A 86 -11.84 -1.13 28.65
C GLN A 86 -12.19 0.35 28.40
N SER A 87 -11.95 1.24 29.37
CA SER A 87 -12.29 2.67 29.25
C SER A 87 -11.40 3.46 28.28
N GLY A 88 -10.25 2.90 27.90
CA GLY A 88 -9.32 3.50 26.95
C GLY A 88 -9.96 3.78 25.57
N MET A 89 -9.46 4.83 24.92
CA MET A 89 -9.82 5.21 23.56
C MET A 89 -8.65 5.02 22.61
N ILE A 90 -8.94 4.78 21.33
CA ILE A 90 -7.92 4.79 20.28
C ILE A 90 -7.61 6.25 19.94
N THR A 91 -6.32 6.58 19.98
CA THR A 91 -5.80 7.93 19.72
C THR A 91 -4.60 7.86 18.77
N SER A 92 -4.11 9.01 18.30
CA SER A 92 -2.90 9.11 17.47
C SER A 92 -1.62 8.57 18.14
N GLU A 93 -1.65 8.27 19.42
CA GLU A 93 -0.51 7.67 20.12
C GLU A 93 -0.63 6.15 20.24
N THR A 94 -1.82 5.58 20.01
CA THR A 94 -2.22 4.19 20.30
C THR A 94 -1.69 3.18 19.28
N ASN A 95 -1.24 2.01 19.72
CA ASN A 95 -0.95 0.89 18.83
C ASN A 95 -2.22 0.09 18.56
N ILE A 96 -2.45 -0.31 17.31
CA ILE A 96 -3.57 -1.15 16.91
C ILE A 96 -3.09 -2.42 16.23
N ILE A 97 -3.78 -3.53 16.49
CA ILE A 97 -3.44 -4.84 15.95
C ILE A 97 -4.66 -5.43 15.24
N PHE A 98 -4.46 -5.81 13.98
CA PHE A 98 -5.39 -6.64 13.19
C PHE A 98 -4.75 -8.00 12.97
N ASN A 99 -5.33 -9.06 13.53
CA ASN A 99 -4.76 -10.40 13.42
C ASN A 99 -5.86 -11.46 13.42
N ARG A 100 -5.57 -12.61 12.82
CA ARG A 100 -6.29 -13.84 13.09
C ARG A 100 -6.12 -14.20 14.56
N TYR A 101 -7.19 -14.55 15.27
CA TYR A 101 -7.10 -14.76 16.72
C TYR A 101 -7.94 -15.92 17.23
N CYS A 102 -7.58 -16.42 18.41
CA CYS A 102 -8.35 -17.39 19.18
C CYS A 102 -8.54 -16.85 20.61
N LEU A 103 -9.77 -16.95 21.12
CA LEU A 103 -10.09 -16.60 22.50
C LEU A 103 -9.83 -17.80 23.40
N GLY A 104 -9.07 -17.57 24.47
CA GLY A 104 -8.80 -18.54 25.51
C GLY A 104 -10.00 -18.67 26.46
N GLU A 105 -10.45 -19.91 26.68
CA GLU A 105 -11.50 -20.23 27.62
C GLU A 105 -10.91 -20.59 28.98
N ARG A 106 -11.30 -19.86 30.03
CA ARG A 106 -10.90 -20.18 31.41
C ARG A 106 -11.61 -21.45 31.89
N ARG A 107 -10.83 -22.40 32.38
CA ARG A 107 -11.28 -23.68 32.94
C ARG A 107 -11.53 -23.56 34.44
N PRO A 108 -12.31 -24.49 35.04
CA PRO A 108 -12.60 -24.49 36.48
C PRO A 108 -11.36 -24.58 37.38
N ASP A 109 -10.27 -25.18 36.89
CA ASP A 109 -8.99 -25.29 37.60
C ASP A 109 -8.12 -24.01 37.49
N GLY A 110 -8.63 -22.96 36.85
CA GLY A 110 -7.93 -21.70 36.63
C GLY A 110 -7.02 -21.69 35.39
N SER A 111 -6.87 -22.81 34.69
CA SER A 111 -6.13 -22.87 33.43
C SER A 111 -6.90 -22.19 32.28
N VAL A 112 -6.20 -21.88 31.19
CA VAL A 112 -6.82 -21.35 29.96
C VAL A 112 -6.55 -22.36 28.85
N ALA A 113 -7.58 -22.66 28.07
CA ALA A 113 -7.48 -23.54 26.91
C ALA A 113 -7.84 -22.80 25.64
N PHE A 114 -7.12 -23.09 24.57
CA PHE A 114 -7.42 -22.58 23.23
C PHE A 114 -8.05 -23.69 22.39
N ASN A 115 -8.95 -23.31 21.49
CA ASN A 115 -9.60 -24.23 20.58
C ASN A 115 -9.44 -23.71 19.16
N ASP A 116 -8.65 -24.40 18.35
CA ASP A 116 -8.39 -24.03 16.96
C ASP A 116 -9.66 -24.05 16.10
N ALA A 117 -10.70 -24.78 16.51
CA ALA A 117 -12.01 -24.74 15.83
C ALA A 117 -12.72 -23.39 15.97
N ASN A 118 -12.34 -22.55 16.93
CA ASN A 118 -12.96 -21.26 17.23
C ASN A 118 -12.13 -20.05 16.74
N VAL A 119 -11.17 -20.28 15.85
CA VAL A 119 -10.33 -19.20 15.32
C VAL A 119 -11.17 -18.21 14.51
N LYS A 120 -10.95 -16.92 14.76
CA LYS A 120 -11.65 -15.80 14.14
C LYS A 120 -10.71 -15.03 13.20
N ASN A 121 -11.26 -14.56 12.09
CA ASN A 121 -10.57 -13.72 11.11
C ASN A 121 -11.32 -12.39 11.01
N PRO A 122 -10.73 -11.27 11.44
CA PRO A 122 -11.32 -9.96 11.20
C PRO A 122 -11.05 -9.54 9.75
N SER A 123 -11.89 -9.99 8.82
CA SER A 123 -11.81 -9.61 7.41
C SER A 123 -13.17 -9.73 6.72
N PRO A 124 -13.61 -8.74 5.91
CA PRO A 124 -12.95 -7.45 5.68
C PRO A 124 -12.95 -6.57 6.95
N ILE A 125 -12.20 -5.47 6.96
CA ILE A 125 -12.16 -4.45 8.01
C ILE A 125 -12.55 -3.12 7.39
N ILE A 126 -13.61 -2.49 7.87
CA ILE A 126 -14.25 -1.35 7.21
C ILE A 126 -13.97 -0.06 7.99
N PHE A 127 -13.35 0.90 7.32
CA PHE A 127 -13.24 2.28 7.74
C PHE A 127 -14.37 3.09 7.07
N ASN A 128 -15.31 3.59 7.88
CA ASN A 128 -16.48 4.35 7.42
C ASN A 128 -16.49 5.80 7.91
N SER A 129 -15.40 6.24 8.53
CA SER A 129 -15.07 7.63 8.82
C SER A 129 -13.57 7.72 9.05
N ASP A 130 -13.02 8.94 9.09
CA ASP A 130 -11.62 9.16 9.42
C ASP A 130 -11.18 8.34 10.64
N PHE A 131 -10.01 7.72 10.52
CA PHE A 131 -9.47 6.84 11.55
C PHE A 131 -8.01 7.21 11.80
N THR A 132 -7.69 7.53 13.05
CA THR A 132 -6.34 7.93 13.45
C THR A 132 -5.83 7.04 14.58
N ALA A 133 -4.63 6.49 14.40
CA ALA A 133 -3.93 5.74 15.43
C ALA A 133 -2.42 6.06 15.42
N GLY A 134 -1.68 5.55 16.39
CA GLY A 134 -0.22 5.56 16.42
C GLY A 134 0.34 4.58 15.40
N ASN A 135 0.48 3.30 15.73
CA ASN A 135 1.00 2.29 14.80
C ASN A 135 -0.03 1.22 14.50
N MET A 136 -0.09 0.78 13.25
CA MET A 136 -0.98 -0.28 12.78
C MET A 136 -0.18 -1.52 12.41
N PHE A 137 -0.48 -2.63 13.09
CA PHE A 137 0.17 -3.91 12.86
C PHE A 137 -0.82 -4.94 12.32
N ALA A 138 -0.43 -5.66 11.28
CA ALA A 138 -1.16 -6.85 10.85
C ALA A 138 -0.24 -8.03 10.51
N ARG A 139 -0.68 -9.23 10.87
CA ARG A 139 -0.01 -10.49 10.51
C ARG A 139 -1.02 -11.62 10.43
N ILE A 140 -1.47 -11.99 9.23
CA ILE A 140 -2.70 -12.77 9.05
C ILE A 140 -2.49 -14.11 8.32
N ASN A 141 -1.33 -14.37 7.68
CA ASN A 141 -0.99 -15.59 6.91
C ASN A 141 -2.14 -16.16 6.08
N TRP A 142 -2.89 -15.22 5.53
CA TRP A 142 -4.05 -15.37 4.69
C TRP A 142 -4.20 -14.03 3.98
N THR A 143 -5.42 -13.72 3.55
CA THR A 143 -5.82 -12.43 3.03
C THR A 143 -6.36 -11.50 4.13
N VAL A 144 -6.03 -10.22 4.05
CA VAL A 144 -6.70 -9.13 4.76
C VAL A 144 -7.19 -8.09 3.77
N ASP A 145 -8.34 -7.47 4.05
CA ASP A 145 -8.88 -6.39 3.24
C ASP A 145 -9.32 -5.24 4.14
N PHE A 146 -8.65 -4.09 3.99
CA PHE A 146 -8.94 -2.82 4.63
C PHE A 146 -9.80 -1.98 3.68
N GLN A 147 -11.10 -1.90 3.96
CA GLN A 147 -12.07 -1.28 3.08
C GLN A 147 -12.37 0.17 3.51
N PHE A 148 -12.44 1.06 2.54
CA PHE A 148 -12.96 2.42 2.70
C PHE A 148 -14.37 2.45 2.12
N ALA A 149 -15.38 2.70 2.96
CA ALA A 149 -16.78 2.56 2.57
C ALA A 149 -17.68 3.60 3.26
N GLU A 150 -18.86 3.85 2.67
CA GLU A 150 -19.99 4.52 3.31
C GLU A 150 -19.71 5.94 3.87
N ALA A 151 -18.82 6.70 3.23
CA ALA A 151 -18.54 8.10 3.57
C ALA A 151 -18.16 8.94 2.34
N ASP A 152 -18.35 10.26 2.41
CA ASP A 152 -17.92 11.17 1.34
C ASP A 152 -16.39 11.13 1.15
N SER A 153 -15.65 11.07 2.25
CA SER A 153 -14.19 10.93 2.28
C SER A 153 -13.77 10.18 3.55
N VAL A 154 -12.76 9.31 3.44
CA VAL A 154 -12.17 8.58 4.57
C VAL A 154 -10.66 8.70 4.52
N THR A 155 -10.07 9.15 5.63
CA THR A 155 -8.62 9.17 5.82
C THR A 155 -8.20 8.18 6.91
N LEU A 156 -7.37 7.21 6.54
CA LEU A 156 -6.59 6.40 7.50
C LEU A 156 -5.27 7.11 7.78
N ARG A 157 -5.06 7.56 9.03
CA ARG A 157 -3.84 8.24 9.47
C ARG A 157 -3.14 7.47 10.58
N VAL A 158 -1.90 7.09 10.33
CA VAL A 158 -1.04 6.40 11.32
C VAL A 158 0.41 6.84 11.18
N SER A 159 1.22 6.60 12.20
CA SER A 159 2.67 6.82 12.21
C SER A 159 3.42 5.68 11.52
N GLU A 160 2.98 4.43 11.67
CA GLU A 160 3.56 3.27 10.99
C GLU A 160 2.43 2.31 10.55
N ILE A 161 2.54 1.76 9.34
CA ILE A 161 1.80 0.55 8.94
C ILE A 161 2.82 -0.57 8.78
N ASN A 162 2.58 -1.69 9.45
CA ASN A 162 3.49 -2.81 9.44
C ASN A 162 2.73 -4.12 9.19
N LEU A 163 2.80 -4.59 7.95
CA LEU A 163 2.09 -5.76 7.43
C LEU A 163 3.09 -6.89 7.22
N ASN A 164 2.95 -7.97 7.99
CA ASN A 164 3.91 -9.07 8.00
C ASN A 164 3.25 -10.41 7.67
N TYR A 165 3.88 -11.23 6.84
CA TYR A 165 3.48 -12.61 6.55
C TYR A 165 1.98 -12.70 6.21
N ILE A 166 1.56 -11.93 5.21
CA ILE A 166 0.19 -11.90 4.69
C ILE A 166 0.26 -12.33 3.23
N SER A 167 -0.50 -13.35 2.82
CA SER A 167 -0.47 -13.78 1.41
C SER A 167 -0.98 -12.67 0.51
N ASN A 168 -2.14 -12.09 0.81
CA ASN A 168 -2.65 -10.94 0.04
C ASN A 168 -3.17 -9.85 1.00
N ALA A 169 -2.68 -8.62 0.86
CA ALA A 169 -3.28 -7.48 1.55
C ALA A 169 -3.94 -6.55 0.54
N HIS A 170 -5.16 -6.14 0.85
CA HIS A 170 -5.92 -5.20 0.06
C HIS A 170 -6.23 -3.96 0.90
N PHE A 171 -6.11 -2.80 0.27
CA PHE A 171 -6.70 -1.56 0.71
C PHE A 171 -7.72 -1.17 -0.35
N THR A 172 -9.00 -1.44 -0.11
CA THR A 172 -10.04 -1.37 -1.15
C THR A 172 -10.94 -0.16 -0.93
N LYS A 173 -10.97 0.77 -1.88
CA LYS A 173 -12.05 1.77 -1.93
C LYS A 173 -13.28 1.13 -2.56
N THR A 174 -14.38 1.10 -1.80
CA THR A 174 -15.65 0.50 -2.24
C THR A 174 -16.67 1.59 -2.54
N THR A 175 -17.41 2.03 -1.52
CA THR A 175 -18.49 3.02 -1.63
C THR A 175 -18.10 4.41 -1.11
N ALA A 176 -16.87 4.58 -0.59
CA ALA A 176 -16.39 5.90 -0.19
C ALA A 176 -16.19 6.82 -1.41
N GLY A 177 -16.55 8.09 -1.29
CA GLY A 177 -16.34 9.09 -2.34
C GLY A 177 -14.86 9.35 -2.59
N GLU A 178 -14.09 9.52 -1.51
CA GLU A 178 -12.63 9.64 -1.49
C GLU A 178 -12.00 8.73 -0.42
N ALA A 179 -10.81 8.20 -0.69
CA ALA A 179 -10.05 7.37 0.22
C ALA A 179 -8.57 7.81 0.25
N HIS A 180 -8.08 8.13 1.45
CA HIS A 180 -6.72 8.58 1.68
C HIS A 180 -6.02 7.70 2.71
N ILE A 181 -4.79 7.28 2.40
CA ILE A 181 -3.92 6.55 3.31
C ILE A 181 -2.73 7.46 3.61
N ARG A 182 -2.54 7.81 4.88
CA ARG A 182 -1.45 8.67 5.32
C ARG A 182 -0.65 8.02 6.44
N VAL A 183 0.58 7.67 6.11
CA VAL A 183 1.56 7.07 7.02
C VAL A 183 2.63 8.13 7.30
N GLU A 184 2.63 8.74 8.48
CA GLU A 184 3.61 9.81 8.81
C GLU A 184 5.04 9.28 9.00
N GLY A 185 5.23 7.96 8.91
CA GLY A 185 6.51 7.30 9.03
C GLY A 185 6.61 6.16 8.02
N ARG A 186 6.74 4.92 8.51
CA ARG A 186 7.11 3.78 7.67
C ARG A 186 5.89 2.97 7.25
N PHE A 187 5.76 2.70 5.96
CA PHE A 187 4.90 1.64 5.44
C PHE A 187 5.77 0.41 5.15
N ILE A 188 5.57 -0.66 5.91
CA ILE A 188 6.41 -1.86 5.87
C ILE A 188 5.56 -3.04 5.38
N TRP A 189 6.04 -3.69 4.33
CA TRP A 189 5.50 -4.95 3.83
C TRP A 189 6.57 -6.03 3.91
N GLN A 190 6.36 -7.02 4.77
CA GLN A 190 7.35 -8.07 5.02
C GLN A 190 6.77 -9.46 4.82
N GLY A 191 7.45 -10.31 4.05
CA GLY A 191 7.20 -11.75 3.96
C GLY A 191 5.83 -12.14 3.41
N GLY A 192 5.15 -11.25 2.68
CA GLY A 192 3.87 -11.51 2.03
C GLY A 192 3.95 -11.66 0.50
N ASP A 193 2.89 -12.16 -0.14
CA ASP A 193 2.91 -12.43 -1.59
C ASP A 193 2.43 -11.23 -2.43
N ASN A 194 1.26 -10.65 -2.17
CA ASN A 194 0.76 -9.53 -2.97
C ASN A 194 0.17 -8.42 -2.10
N LEU A 195 0.50 -7.17 -2.44
CA LEU A 195 -0.13 -5.98 -1.92
C LEU A 195 -0.94 -5.30 -3.02
N TYR A 196 -2.17 -4.92 -2.69
CA TYR A 196 -3.06 -4.14 -3.55
C TYR A 196 -3.47 -2.87 -2.82
N LEU A 197 -3.05 -1.71 -3.33
CA LEU A 197 -3.57 -0.42 -2.91
C LEU A 197 -4.60 0.02 -3.95
N GLY A 198 -5.87 -0.17 -3.64
CA GLY A 198 -7.00 0.04 -4.54
C GLY A 198 -7.35 -1.17 -5.41
N SER A 199 -8.24 -0.93 -6.36
CA SER A 199 -8.66 -1.90 -7.38
C SER A 199 -9.05 -1.19 -8.68
N SER A 200 -9.25 -1.95 -9.75
CA SER A 200 -9.72 -1.44 -11.04
C SER A 200 -11.06 -0.70 -10.98
N SER A 201 -11.91 -1.02 -10.00
CA SER A 201 -13.20 -0.36 -9.78
C SER A 201 -13.17 0.72 -8.69
N GLY A 202 -12.03 0.92 -8.02
CA GLY A 202 -11.93 1.75 -6.82
C GLY A 202 -10.50 2.15 -6.55
N PHE A 203 -10.04 3.20 -7.23
CA PHE A 203 -8.72 3.78 -7.03
C PHE A 203 -8.65 4.54 -5.70
N ILE A 204 -7.58 4.33 -4.94
CA ILE A 204 -7.26 5.15 -3.76
C ILE A 204 -6.87 6.55 -4.24
N ASP A 205 -7.39 7.60 -3.61
CA ASP A 205 -7.18 8.96 -4.08
C ASP A 205 -5.78 9.48 -3.75
N SER A 206 -5.25 9.14 -2.58
CA SER A 206 -3.85 9.41 -2.26
C SER A 206 -3.26 8.42 -1.27
N PHE A 207 -2.00 8.07 -1.48
CA PHE A 207 -1.17 7.36 -0.54
C PHE A 207 0.08 8.17 -0.20
N TYR A 208 0.26 8.48 1.07
CA TYR A 208 1.44 9.16 1.61
C TYR A 208 2.20 8.25 2.58
N ALA A 209 3.52 8.21 2.47
CA ALA A 209 4.41 7.56 3.44
C ALA A 209 5.80 8.21 3.47
N ASP A 210 6.40 8.48 4.64
CA ASP A 210 7.80 8.94 4.69
C ASP A 210 8.75 7.88 4.10
N SER A 211 8.52 6.60 4.40
CA SER A 211 9.19 5.49 3.72
C SER A 211 8.24 4.37 3.32
N ILE A 212 8.45 3.81 2.13
CA ILE A 212 7.86 2.53 1.72
C ILE A 212 8.97 1.49 1.71
N GLU A 213 8.89 0.52 2.60
CA GLU A 213 9.91 -0.49 2.79
C GLU A 213 9.36 -1.88 2.54
N VAL A 214 10.08 -2.62 1.70
CA VAL A 214 9.64 -3.91 1.20
C VAL A 214 10.66 -4.97 1.56
N TRP A 215 10.23 -5.93 2.38
CA TRP A 215 11.03 -7.08 2.76
C TRP A 215 10.35 -8.34 2.25
N GLY A 216 10.45 -8.55 0.93
CA GLY A 216 9.81 -9.68 0.27
C GLY A 216 10.24 -11.05 0.80
N PRO A 217 9.42 -12.10 0.58
CA PRO A 217 9.77 -13.47 0.91
C PRO A 217 11.04 -13.92 0.16
N LYS A 218 11.78 -14.84 0.79
CA LYS A 218 13.10 -15.29 0.30
C LYS A 218 13.05 -16.02 -1.05
N THR A 219 11.91 -16.62 -1.40
CA THR A 219 11.83 -17.65 -2.44
C THR A 219 10.69 -17.47 -3.44
N THR A 220 9.84 -16.47 -3.29
CA THR A 220 8.67 -16.25 -4.16
C THR A 220 8.68 -14.84 -4.73
N ALA A 221 8.29 -14.73 -6.00
CA ALA A 221 7.97 -13.44 -6.58
C ALA A 221 6.74 -12.88 -5.86
N PHE A 222 6.75 -11.58 -5.60
CA PHE A 222 5.70 -10.89 -4.88
C PHE A 222 5.39 -9.58 -5.61
N THR A 223 4.12 -9.16 -5.61
CA THR A 223 3.67 -8.04 -6.44
C THR A 223 3.11 -6.89 -5.61
N PHE A 224 3.36 -5.68 -6.08
CA PHE A 224 2.79 -4.45 -5.56
C PHE A 224 1.93 -3.84 -6.65
N ASN A 225 0.62 -3.82 -6.42
CA ASN A 225 -0.36 -3.33 -7.37
C ASN A 225 -0.94 -2.03 -6.84
N PHE A 226 -0.58 -0.94 -7.48
CA PHE A 226 -1.00 0.40 -7.12
C PHE A 226 -2.09 0.88 -8.08
N TYR A 227 -3.33 0.76 -7.63
CA TYR A 227 -4.50 1.45 -8.17
C TYR A 227 -4.73 2.71 -7.34
N VAL A 228 -3.79 3.66 -7.45
CA VAL A 228 -3.78 4.90 -6.67
C VAL A 228 -3.65 6.08 -7.62
N ASN A 229 -4.40 7.16 -7.39
CA ASN A 229 -4.30 8.36 -8.23
C ASN A 229 -3.03 9.16 -7.93
N LYS A 230 -2.56 9.13 -6.68
CA LYS A 230 -1.34 9.83 -6.26
C LYS A 230 -0.56 9.08 -5.17
N ILE A 231 0.76 8.97 -5.36
CA ILE A 231 1.70 8.54 -4.31
C ILE A 231 2.67 9.68 -4.01
N ASP A 232 2.91 9.91 -2.73
CA ASP A 232 3.90 10.86 -2.24
C ASP A 232 4.71 10.19 -1.12
N ALA A 233 5.93 9.81 -1.46
CA ALA A 233 6.86 9.20 -0.52
C ALA A 233 8.23 9.89 -0.54
N ALA A 234 8.83 10.05 0.65
CA ALA A 234 10.18 10.62 0.75
C ALA A 234 11.27 9.60 0.42
N SER A 235 11.00 8.31 0.62
CA SER A 235 11.89 7.22 0.20
C SER A 235 11.12 5.94 -0.10
N THR A 236 11.66 5.14 -1.03
CA THR A 236 11.14 3.81 -1.31
C THR A 236 12.27 2.80 -1.47
N ASN A 237 12.07 1.59 -0.95
CA ASN A 237 12.99 0.48 -1.14
C ASN A 237 12.20 -0.74 -1.57
N PHE A 238 12.34 -1.11 -2.84
CA PHE A 238 11.71 -2.28 -3.45
C PHE A 238 12.62 -3.51 -3.45
N THR A 239 13.77 -3.45 -2.79
CA THR A 239 14.73 -4.55 -2.67
C THR A 239 14.56 -5.27 -1.34
N SER A 240 14.61 -6.60 -1.37
CA SER A 240 14.75 -7.40 -0.15
C SER A 240 16.22 -7.62 0.18
N GLU A 241 16.53 -7.81 1.46
CA GLU A 241 17.90 -8.09 1.94
C GLU A 241 18.54 -9.32 1.29
N ASP A 242 17.72 -10.25 0.79
CA ASP A 242 18.15 -11.49 0.15
C ASP A 242 18.32 -11.37 -1.38
N GLY A 243 18.19 -10.16 -1.95
CA GLY A 243 18.43 -9.89 -3.37
C GLY A 243 17.24 -10.13 -4.30
N ASN A 244 16.01 -10.24 -3.76
CA ASN A 244 14.79 -10.23 -4.57
C ASN A 244 14.27 -8.79 -4.70
N CYS A 245 13.45 -8.53 -5.72
CA CYS A 245 12.75 -7.26 -5.90
C CYS A 245 11.25 -7.49 -6.10
N ALA A 246 10.46 -6.53 -5.65
CA ALA A 246 9.03 -6.50 -5.93
C ALA A 246 8.78 -6.35 -7.44
N ALA A 247 7.79 -7.05 -7.97
CA ALA A 247 7.19 -6.63 -9.23
C ALA A 247 6.23 -5.46 -8.93
N VAL A 248 6.60 -4.25 -9.34
CA VAL A 248 5.85 -3.03 -9.08
C VAL A 248 4.98 -2.68 -10.28
N ASN A 249 3.67 -2.56 -10.06
CA ASN A 249 2.67 -2.26 -11.07
C ASN A 249 1.92 -0.99 -10.69
N PHE A 250 2.02 0.05 -11.51
CA PHE A 250 1.24 1.27 -11.39
C PHE A 250 0.14 1.28 -12.46
N TYR A 251 -1.10 1.35 -12.01
CA TYR A 251 -2.25 1.51 -12.88
C TYR A 251 -2.63 2.99 -12.94
N ILE A 252 -2.87 3.51 -14.14
CA ILE A 252 -3.21 4.91 -14.35
C ILE A 252 -4.71 5.02 -14.58
N ASN A 253 -5.37 5.87 -13.78
CA ASN A 253 -6.78 6.22 -13.95
C ASN A 253 -6.97 7.67 -14.37
N LYS A 254 -6.07 8.57 -13.96
CA LYS A 254 -6.16 10.00 -14.26
C LYS A 254 -4.77 10.56 -14.49
N LEU A 255 -4.68 11.57 -15.36
CA LEU A 255 -3.46 12.34 -15.57
C LEU A 255 -3.54 13.68 -14.83
N ASP A 256 -2.39 14.16 -14.35
CA ASP A 256 -2.22 15.47 -13.72
C ASP A 256 -0.98 16.14 -14.32
N ALA A 257 -1.14 17.30 -14.95
CA ALA A 257 -0.04 18.05 -15.56
C ALA A 257 0.72 18.93 -14.53
N SER A 258 0.20 19.08 -13.31
CA SER A 258 0.76 19.98 -12.30
C SER A 258 1.89 19.35 -11.49
N GLN A 259 1.91 18.02 -11.37
CA GLN A 259 2.82 17.27 -10.50
C GLN A 259 2.98 15.82 -10.99
N ALA A 260 3.96 15.11 -10.44
CA ALA A 260 4.07 13.67 -10.68
C ALA A 260 2.91 12.91 -10.03
N LEU A 261 2.36 11.91 -10.72
CA LEU A 261 1.37 10.99 -10.14
C LEU A 261 2.00 10.16 -9.02
N PHE A 262 3.18 9.60 -9.28
CA PHE A 262 3.91 8.80 -8.30
C PHE A 262 5.26 9.45 -7.98
N TYR A 263 5.32 10.19 -6.88
CA TYR A 263 6.58 10.65 -6.32
C TYR A 263 7.08 9.61 -5.30
N LEU A 264 8.19 8.95 -5.62
CA LEU A 264 8.76 7.86 -4.82
C LEU A 264 9.99 8.31 -4.01
N GLY A 265 10.36 9.59 -4.10
CA GLY A 265 11.52 10.16 -3.40
C GLY A 265 12.80 9.41 -3.71
N THR A 266 13.66 9.23 -2.71
CA THR A 266 14.90 8.44 -2.86
C THR A 266 14.56 6.96 -2.95
N THR A 267 14.72 6.40 -4.15
CA THR A 267 14.24 5.05 -4.49
C THR A 267 15.39 4.07 -4.72
N THR A 268 15.27 2.85 -4.20
CA THR A 268 16.18 1.74 -4.52
C THR A 268 15.40 0.58 -5.14
N LYS A 269 15.83 0.16 -6.34
CA LYS A 269 15.39 -1.07 -7.01
C LYS A 269 16.61 -1.90 -7.46
N LEU A 270 16.40 -3.13 -7.93
CA LEU A 270 17.46 -3.89 -8.58
C LEU A 270 17.67 -3.39 -10.02
N ASP A 271 18.91 -3.36 -10.51
CA ASP A 271 19.26 -2.90 -11.86
C ASP A 271 18.41 -3.59 -12.95
N ASP A 272 18.21 -4.90 -12.86
CA ASP A 272 17.45 -5.69 -13.84
C ASP A 272 15.93 -5.72 -13.59
N SER A 273 15.45 -5.06 -12.52
CA SER A 273 14.00 -5.01 -12.21
C SER A 273 13.29 -3.95 -13.04
N VAL A 274 12.08 -4.26 -13.49
CA VAL A 274 11.26 -3.39 -14.33
C VAL A 274 10.01 -2.96 -13.56
N ILE A 275 9.64 -1.69 -13.71
CA ILE A 275 8.39 -1.12 -13.21
C ILE A 275 7.36 -1.18 -14.34
N ASN A 276 6.19 -1.73 -14.05
CA ASN A 276 5.09 -1.78 -15.00
C ASN A 276 4.21 -0.55 -14.85
N ILE A 277 3.96 0.14 -15.97
CA ILE A 277 3.05 1.29 -16.06
C ILE A 277 1.91 0.91 -16.99
N ASP A 278 0.69 0.91 -16.48
CA ASP A 278 -0.48 0.41 -17.21
C ASP A 278 -1.57 1.46 -17.34
N PHE A 279 -1.82 1.90 -18.57
CA PHE A 279 -2.84 2.89 -18.90
C PHE A 279 -4.22 2.30 -19.20
N SER A 280 -4.43 0.99 -19.02
CA SER A 280 -5.69 0.31 -19.35
C SER A 280 -6.94 0.85 -18.63
N TYR A 281 -6.75 1.60 -17.54
CA TYR A 281 -7.83 2.18 -16.73
C TYR A 281 -7.93 3.70 -16.85
N LEU A 282 -7.16 4.31 -17.75
CA LEU A 282 -7.09 5.76 -17.86
C LEU A 282 -8.45 6.32 -18.33
N ASP A 283 -8.96 7.28 -17.58
CA ASP A 283 -10.01 8.17 -18.04
C ASP A 283 -9.45 9.07 -19.15
N THR A 284 -9.87 8.79 -20.38
CA THR A 284 -9.36 9.47 -21.58
C THR A 284 -10.12 10.75 -21.91
N ASP A 285 -11.20 11.03 -21.18
CA ASP A 285 -11.98 12.25 -21.38
C ASP A 285 -11.15 13.48 -20.95
N GLY A 286 -10.88 14.36 -21.90
CA GLY A 286 -10.24 15.64 -21.62
C GLY A 286 -8.72 15.60 -21.49
N ILE A 287 -8.05 14.54 -21.95
CA ILE A 287 -6.59 14.54 -22.10
C ILE A 287 -6.18 15.65 -23.08
N GLY A 288 -5.47 16.65 -22.57
CA GLY A 288 -4.94 17.75 -23.35
C GLY A 288 -3.52 17.49 -23.86
N ALA A 289 -3.10 18.25 -24.86
CA ALA A 289 -1.70 18.32 -25.23
C ALA A 289 -0.86 18.82 -24.05
N GLY A 290 0.31 18.21 -23.84
CA GLY A 290 1.21 18.62 -22.77
C GLY A 290 2.12 17.51 -22.26
N GLU A 291 2.88 17.88 -21.24
CA GLU A 291 3.78 17.01 -20.50
C GLU A 291 3.06 16.53 -19.22
N TYR A 292 3.01 15.23 -19.00
CA TYR A 292 2.50 14.61 -17.79
C TYR A 292 3.60 13.80 -17.12
N ARG A 293 3.90 14.11 -15.86
CA ARG A 293 4.88 13.34 -15.08
C ARG A 293 4.18 12.16 -14.44
N ILE A 294 4.53 10.96 -14.89
CA ILE A 294 3.90 9.73 -14.39
C ILE A 294 4.59 9.29 -13.11
N LEU A 295 5.91 9.15 -13.15
CA LEU A 295 6.73 8.71 -12.02
C LEU A 295 7.91 9.65 -11.84
N SER A 296 8.25 9.95 -10.60
CA SER A 296 9.38 10.83 -10.25
C SER A 296 10.15 10.26 -9.06
N VAL A 297 11.49 10.29 -9.17
CA VAL A 297 12.44 9.85 -8.15
C VAL A 297 13.51 10.92 -7.91
N ASP A 298 14.14 10.85 -6.75
CA ASP A 298 15.24 11.75 -6.41
C ASP A 298 16.54 11.35 -7.13
N SER A 299 17.43 12.31 -7.31
CA SER A 299 18.75 12.13 -7.94
C SER A 299 19.71 11.17 -7.22
N ARG A 300 19.37 10.76 -5.99
CA ARG A 300 20.12 9.76 -5.21
C ARG A 300 19.59 8.34 -5.37
N SER A 301 18.59 8.16 -6.23
CA SER A 301 17.97 6.85 -6.46
C SER A 301 18.95 5.89 -7.15
N GLU A 302 18.80 4.61 -6.86
CA GLU A 302 19.70 3.55 -7.31
C GLU A 302 18.93 2.47 -8.06
N GLY A 303 19.59 1.86 -9.04
CA GLY A 303 19.05 0.78 -9.85
C GLY A 303 18.28 1.22 -11.09
N PHE A 304 18.22 2.53 -11.40
CA PHE A 304 17.65 3.04 -12.65
C PHE A 304 18.71 3.21 -13.74
N ALA A 305 18.30 3.01 -14.98
CA ALA A 305 19.03 3.29 -16.19
C ALA A 305 19.26 4.80 -16.35
N GLU A 306 20.31 5.12 -17.11
CA GLU A 306 20.64 6.48 -17.50
C GLU A 306 19.50 7.14 -18.30
N SER A 307 19.47 8.47 -18.28
CA SER A 307 18.56 9.30 -19.08
C SER A 307 18.52 8.87 -20.55
N GLY A 308 17.33 8.87 -21.15
CA GLY A 308 17.04 8.47 -22.52
C GLY A 308 16.79 6.97 -22.71
N SER A 309 16.97 6.14 -21.68
CA SER A 309 16.66 4.70 -21.72
C SER A 309 15.34 4.40 -21.01
N LEU A 310 14.41 3.74 -21.70
CA LEU A 310 13.16 3.22 -21.11
C LEU A 310 13.29 1.77 -20.60
N ALA A 311 14.50 1.22 -20.50
CA ALA A 311 14.70 -0.20 -20.16
C ALA A 311 14.14 -0.63 -18.79
N ASP A 312 13.96 0.31 -17.86
CA ASP A 312 13.37 0.05 -16.54
C ASP A 312 11.84 0.04 -16.54
N PHE A 313 11.20 0.38 -17.66
CA PHE A 313 9.76 0.56 -17.73
C PHE A 313 9.16 -0.39 -18.76
N ASN A 314 8.19 -1.16 -18.31
CA ASN A 314 7.29 -1.89 -19.19
C ASN A 314 5.97 -1.11 -19.25
N ILE A 315 5.72 -0.44 -20.37
CA ILE A 315 4.62 0.49 -20.53
C ILE A 315 3.55 -0.16 -21.40
N ASN A 316 2.32 -0.22 -20.89
CA ASN A 316 1.14 -0.61 -21.64
C ASN A 316 0.31 0.63 -21.96
N ASP A 317 0.43 1.11 -23.19
CA ASP A 317 -0.21 2.30 -23.76
C ASP A 317 -1.28 1.96 -24.81
N ASP A 318 -1.69 0.69 -24.92
CA ASP A 318 -2.67 0.20 -25.91
C ASP A 318 -3.97 1.04 -25.94
N LEU A 319 -4.41 1.55 -24.79
CA LEU A 319 -5.60 2.41 -24.69
C LEU A 319 -5.38 3.78 -25.35
N LEU A 320 -4.20 4.39 -25.17
CA LEU A 320 -3.87 5.68 -25.78
C LEU A 320 -3.82 5.53 -27.31
N ASP A 321 -3.19 4.46 -27.79
CA ASP A 321 -3.13 4.11 -29.22
C ASP A 321 -4.53 3.86 -29.81
N ALA A 322 -5.36 3.08 -29.10
CA ALA A 322 -6.72 2.80 -29.53
C ALA A 322 -7.59 4.06 -29.63
N MET A 323 -7.32 5.06 -28.79
CA MET A 323 -7.98 6.36 -28.80
C MET A 323 -7.37 7.35 -29.81
N GLY A 324 -6.29 6.97 -30.51
CA GLY A 324 -5.60 7.80 -31.48
C GLY A 324 -4.91 9.00 -30.85
N ILE A 325 -4.53 8.91 -29.57
CA ILE A 325 -3.79 9.94 -28.87
C ILE A 325 -2.33 9.82 -29.31
N GLU A 326 -1.80 10.85 -29.98
CA GLU A 326 -0.39 10.88 -30.34
C GLU A 326 0.44 11.19 -29.10
N HIS A 327 1.41 10.32 -28.80
CA HIS A 327 2.18 10.43 -27.58
C HIS A 327 3.57 9.81 -27.70
N ASN A 328 4.43 10.12 -26.73
CA ASN A 328 5.68 9.44 -26.50
C ASN A 328 6.03 9.40 -25.01
N PHE A 329 6.98 8.53 -24.66
CA PHE A 329 7.52 8.42 -23.32
C PHE A 329 9.00 8.80 -23.31
N GLU A 330 9.40 9.53 -22.27
CA GLU A 330 10.79 9.89 -22.01
C GLU A 330 11.16 9.59 -20.56
N TRP A 331 12.39 9.10 -20.36
CA TRP A 331 13.02 9.03 -19.05
C TRP A 331 14.16 10.06 -19.00
N ASP A 332 14.02 11.09 -18.17
CA ASP A 332 15.05 12.15 -18.07
C ASP A 332 16.18 11.82 -17.07
N GLY A 333 16.14 10.64 -16.44
CA GLY A 333 17.04 10.24 -15.34
C GLY A 333 16.42 10.39 -13.95
N GLN A 334 15.29 11.07 -13.82
CA GLN A 334 14.53 11.24 -12.58
C GLN A 334 13.01 11.12 -12.78
N ASN A 335 12.50 11.46 -13.95
CA ASN A 335 11.08 11.50 -14.26
C ASN A 335 10.78 10.63 -15.48
N LEU A 336 9.76 9.79 -15.34
CA LEU A 336 9.08 9.17 -16.48
C LEU A 336 7.97 10.13 -16.92
N ILE A 337 8.12 10.61 -18.15
CA ILE A 337 7.30 11.66 -18.73
C ILE A 337 6.49 11.08 -19.88
N LEU A 338 5.18 11.32 -19.87
CA LEU A 338 4.28 11.13 -21.01
C LEU A 338 4.10 12.49 -21.70
N ASN A 339 4.54 12.60 -22.95
CA ASN A 339 4.26 13.76 -23.78
C ASN A 339 3.07 13.43 -24.68
N VAL A 340 1.99 14.20 -24.57
CA VAL A 340 0.83 14.09 -25.45
C VAL A 340 0.86 15.23 -26.45
N THR A 341 0.83 14.91 -27.74
CA THR A 341 0.63 15.88 -28.82
C THR A 341 -0.81 15.78 -29.32
N VAL A 342 -1.38 16.94 -29.63
CA VAL A 342 -2.63 16.99 -30.39
C VAL A 342 -2.25 17.50 -31.77
N PRO A 343 -2.70 16.86 -32.87
CA PRO A 343 -2.48 17.39 -34.21
C PRO A 343 -2.95 18.83 -34.25
N GLU A 344 -2.10 19.76 -34.70
CA GLU A 344 -2.50 21.16 -34.72
C GLU A 344 -3.79 21.31 -35.55
N PRO A 345 -4.72 22.20 -35.16
CA PRO A 345 -5.93 22.46 -35.95
C PRO A 345 -5.63 22.77 -37.43
N ALA A 346 -4.45 23.32 -37.71
CA ALA A 346 -3.95 23.61 -39.05
C ALA A 346 -3.65 22.35 -39.87
N GLU A 347 -3.15 21.27 -39.26
CA GLU A 347 -2.85 20.01 -39.95
C GLU A 347 -4.14 19.27 -40.29
N VAL A 348 -5.08 19.25 -39.35
CA VAL A 348 -6.44 18.72 -39.58
C VAL A 348 -7.14 19.54 -40.67
N ALA A 349 -7.05 20.88 -40.63
CA ALA A 349 -7.60 21.76 -41.65
C ALA A 349 -6.91 21.61 -43.01
N ALA A 350 -5.60 21.33 -43.05
CA ALA A 350 -4.86 21.08 -44.28
C ALA A 350 -5.31 19.77 -44.94
N VAL A 351 -5.53 18.70 -44.17
CA VAL A 351 -6.09 17.44 -44.67
C VAL A 351 -7.50 17.65 -45.23
N PHE A 352 -8.38 18.34 -44.49
CA PHE A 352 -9.72 18.68 -45.00
C PHE A 352 -9.67 19.62 -46.22
N GLY A 353 -8.75 20.57 -46.25
CA GLY A 353 -8.51 21.46 -47.38
C GLY A 353 -8.06 20.70 -48.63
N LEU A 354 -7.17 19.72 -48.48
CA LEU A 354 -6.68 18.87 -49.57
C LEU A 354 -7.78 17.95 -50.11
N LEU A 355 -8.59 17.36 -49.23
CA LEU A 355 -9.77 16.57 -49.59
C LEU A 355 -10.83 17.40 -50.33
N ALA A 356 -11.09 18.63 -49.87
CA ALA A 356 -11.98 19.57 -50.55
C ALA A 356 -11.45 19.94 -51.95
N LEU A 357 -10.12 20.12 -52.09
CA LEU A 357 -9.49 20.40 -53.38
C LEU A 357 -9.60 19.21 -54.35
N PHE A 358 -9.41 17.99 -53.86
CA PHE A 358 -9.62 16.76 -54.65
C PHE A 358 -11.08 16.59 -55.11
N ALA A 359 -12.03 16.84 -54.22
CA ALA A 359 -13.46 16.79 -54.55
C ALA A 359 -13.84 17.88 -55.58
N ALA A 360 -13.30 19.09 -55.45
CA ALA A 360 -13.50 20.17 -56.40
C ALA A 360 -12.87 19.88 -57.78
N TRP A 361 -11.68 19.27 -57.81
CA TRP A 361 -11.01 18.86 -59.04
C TRP A 361 -11.77 17.74 -59.76
N ARG A 362 -12.32 16.78 -59.02
CA ARG A 362 -13.14 15.68 -59.56
C ARG A 362 -14.48 16.14 -60.14
N ARG A 363 -15.01 17.29 -59.72
CA ARG A 363 -16.21 17.94 -60.29
C ARG A 363 -15.93 18.76 -61.56
N ARG A 364 -14.66 19.06 -61.87
CA ARG A 364 -14.25 19.84 -63.05
C ARG A 364 -13.83 18.98 -64.25
N ARG A 365 -13.66 17.68 -64.07
CA ARG A 365 -13.65 16.68 -65.15
C ARG A 365 -15.06 16.14 -65.31
#